data_AF-A0A224ZAR6-F1
#
_entry.id   AF-A0A224ZAR6-F1
#
_cell.length_a   1.000
_cell.length_b   1.000
_cell.length_c   1.000
_cell.angle_alpha   90.00
_cell.angle_beta   90.00
_cell.angle_gamma   90.00
#
_symmetry.space_group_name_H-M   'P 1'
#
loop_
_entity.id
_entity.type
_entity.pdbx_description
1 polymer ?
#
loop_
_entity_poly.entity_id
_entity_poly.type
_entity_poly.pdbx_seq_one_letter_code
_entity_poly.pdbx_strand_id
1 'polypeptide(L)'
;MSIRTSRKMLPATPERVGGRCLKPLERDNQGGHAYGRVFLEYSLMSEYLLLMKQQLSGVYVMPSASSAFVWFGVLFIRQGLYQGGVFRFTLRIPENYPDGDCPDLVFESPIFHPLIDPVTGELDIKRSFLKWRKNVNFLWQVLLCARRAFYKIETQTPLNPEAATLYEQNLEQFKLKVAESLASCEQRLYESPATDDSHALHFLPWDSTVEERVSQRHILDKVLAHSRYEFVICFRHGNWSN
;
A
#
# COMPACT_ATOMS: atom_id res chain seq x y z
N MET A 1 21.43 -41.30 -38.72
CA MET A 1 20.14 -41.81 -38.18
C MET A 1 20.46 -43.11 -37.45
N SER A 2 20.17 -43.37 -36.18
CA SER A 2 19.26 -42.76 -35.22
C SER A 2 19.79 -42.92 -33.78
N ILE A 3 19.22 -42.13 -32.88
CA ILE A 3 19.72 -41.67 -31.57
C ILE A 3 19.44 -42.70 -30.46
N ARG A 4 20.41 -42.90 -29.55
CA ARG A 4 20.23 -43.61 -28.27
C ARG A 4 19.32 -42.78 -27.35
N THR A 5 18.14 -43.31 -27.00
CA THR A 5 17.25 -42.74 -25.98
C THR A 5 17.54 -43.34 -24.61
N SER A 6 18.26 -42.59 -23.77
CA SER A 6 18.41 -42.88 -22.34
C SER A 6 17.09 -42.57 -21.62
N ARG A 7 16.37 -43.61 -21.16
CA ARG A 7 15.28 -43.44 -20.17
C ARG A 7 15.92 -43.19 -18.80
N LYS A 8 15.73 -41.98 -18.24
CA LYS A 8 16.03 -41.71 -16.83
C LYS A 8 14.88 -42.26 -15.97
N MET A 9 15.19 -43.25 -15.14
CA MET A 9 14.30 -43.80 -14.12
C MET A 9 14.30 -42.86 -12.91
N LEU A 10 13.12 -42.52 -12.39
CA LEU A 10 12.97 -41.82 -11.11
C LEU A 10 13.06 -42.85 -9.96
N PRO A 11 13.61 -42.47 -8.78
CA PRO A 11 13.63 -43.35 -7.61
C PRO A 11 12.22 -43.54 -7.03
N ALA A 12 11.99 -44.69 -6.38
CA ALA A 12 10.72 -45.04 -5.77
C ALA A 12 10.35 -44.07 -4.63
N THR A 13 9.09 -43.64 -4.59
CA THR A 13 8.52 -42.85 -3.49
C THR A 13 8.49 -43.67 -2.20
N PRO A 14 8.93 -43.12 -1.04
CA PRO A 14 8.83 -43.79 0.23
C PRO A 14 7.36 -43.89 0.69
N GLU A 15 7.05 -44.99 1.37
CA GLU A 15 5.74 -45.28 1.92
C GLU A 15 5.30 -44.27 3.00
N ARG A 16 3.98 -44.22 3.09
CA ARG A 16 3.12 -43.22 3.72
C ARG A 16 3.21 -43.29 5.25
N VAL A 17 3.61 -42.20 5.89
CA VAL A 17 3.28 -41.93 7.31
C VAL A 17 2.65 -40.55 7.44
N GLY A 18 1.33 -40.55 7.62
CA GLY A 18 0.64 -39.64 8.55
C GLY A 18 0.59 -38.14 8.25
N GLY A 19 0.30 -37.71 7.01
CA GLY A 19 -0.14 -36.34 6.76
C GLY A 19 -1.66 -36.22 6.87
N ARG A 20 -2.17 -35.36 7.76
CA ARG A 20 -3.60 -34.95 7.74
C ARG A 20 -3.88 -34.31 6.39
N CYS A 21 -4.45 -35.11 5.50
CA CYS A 21 -5.01 -34.66 4.24
C CYS A 21 -6.18 -33.71 4.55
N LEU A 22 -6.17 -32.51 3.97
CA LEU A 22 -7.36 -31.67 3.91
C LEU A 22 -8.46 -32.51 3.30
N LYS A 23 -9.54 -32.75 4.05
CA LYS A 23 -10.70 -33.47 3.54
C LYS A 23 -11.25 -32.68 2.34
N PRO A 24 -11.61 -33.35 1.23
CA PRO A 24 -12.36 -32.72 0.16
C PRO A 24 -13.63 -32.10 0.74
N LEU A 25 -13.84 -30.81 0.50
CA LEU A 25 -15.09 -30.13 0.82
C LEU A 25 -16.21 -30.84 0.06
N GLU A 26 -17.22 -31.29 0.80
CA GLU A 26 -18.41 -31.89 0.22
C GLU A 26 -19.05 -30.91 -0.77
N ARG A 27 -19.48 -31.46 -1.91
CA ARG A 27 -20.05 -30.72 -3.03
C ARG A 27 -21.35 -30.07 -2.60
N ASP A 28 -21.32 -28.75 -2.42
CA ASP A 28 -22.54 -27.95 -2.49
C ASP A 28 -22.71 -27.42 -3.93
N ASN A 29 -23.93 -27.53 -4.44
CA ASN A 29 -24.23 -27.54 -5.88
C ASN A 29 -24.36 -26.11 -6.48
N GLN A 30 -23.41 -25.22 -6.20
CA GLN A 30 -23.32 -23.87 -6.79
C GLN A 30 -21.95 -23.68 -7.48
N GLY A 31 -21.75 -24.43 -8.56
CA GLY A 31 -20.46 -24.71 -9.20
C GLY A 31 -19.82 -23.62 -10.07
N GLY A 32 -19.93 -22.33 -9.72
CA GLY A 32 -19.29 -21.24 -10.50
C GLY A 32 -18.45 -20.24 -9.69
N HIS A 33 -18.75 -20.04 -8.40
CA HIS A 33 -18.29 -18.85 -7.67
C HIS A 33 -17.16 -19.10 -6.65
N ALA A 34 -17.01 -20.33 -6.15
CA ALA A 34 -16.03 -20.62 -5.10
C ALA A 34 -14.57 -20.55 -5.61
N TYR A 35 -14.30 -21.05 -6.83
CA TYR A 35 -12.97 -20.99 -7.43
C TYR A 35 -12.56 -19.56 -7.82
N GLY A 36 -13.53 -18.71 -8.18
CA GLY A 36 -13.29 -17.31 -8.51
C GLY A 36 -12.76 -16.51 -7.32
N ARG A 37 -13.35 -16.70 -6.13
CA ARG A 37 -12.94 -15.98 -4.91
C ARG A 37 -11.54 -16.37 -4.44
N VAL A 38 -11.22 -17.66 -4.48
CA VAL A 38 -9.87 -18.15 -4.15
C VAL A 38 -8.83 -17.62 -5.15
N PHE A 39 -9.13 -17.68 -6.45
CA PHE A 39 -8.24 -17.13 -7.48
C PHE A 39 -8.02 -15.61 -7.33
N LEU A 40 -9.04 -14.89 -6.90
CA LEU A 40 -8.98 -13.46 -6.62
C LEU A 40 -8.06 -13.14 -5.44
N GLU A 41 -8.19 -13.85 -4.32
CA GLU A 41 -7.28 -13.70 -3.18
C GLU A 41 -5.82 -13.97 -3.56
N TYR A 42 -5.57 -15.02 -4.36
CA TYR A 42 -4.23 -15.28 -4.92
C TYR A 42 -3.74 -14.15 -5.82
N SER A 43 -4.62 -13.58 -6.64
CA SER A 43 -4.28 -12.46 -7.52
C SER A 43 -3.87 -11.23 -6.70
N LEU A 44 -4.61 -10.89 -5.66
CA LEU A 44 -4.28 -9.77 -4.76
C LEU A 44 -3.00 -10.03 -3.96
N MET A 45 -2.80 -11.26 -3.49
CA MET A 45 -1.53 -11.65 -2.87
C MET A 45 -0.35 -11.49 -3.85
N SER A 46 -0.52 -11.85 -5.12
CA SER A 46 0.51 -11.69 -6.14
C SER A 46 0.82 -10.21 -6.43
N GLU A 47 -0.19 -9.34 -6.42
CA GLU A 47 -0.02 -7.88 -6.51
C GLU A 47 0.78 -7.35 -5.32
N TYR A 48 0.48 -7.83 -4.11
CA TYR A 48 1.20 -7.42 -2.91
C TYR A 48 2.68 -7.83 -2.99
N LEU A 49 2.96 -9.07 -3.39
CA LEU A 49 4.34 -9.53 -3.61
C LEU A 49 5.04 -8.73 -4.70
N LEU A 50 4.34 -8.34 -5.76
CA LEU A 50 4.88 -7.49 -6.81
C LEU A 50 5.20 -6.08 -6.29
N LEU A 51 4.32 -5.50 -5.48
CA LEU A 51 4.55 -4.23 -4.80
C LEU A 51 5.80 -4.27 -3.91
N MET A 52 5.97 -5.31 -3.11
CA MET A 52 7.15 -5.49 -2.25
C MET A 52 8.44 -5.54 -3.06
N LYS A 53 8.41 -6.11 -4.27
CA LYS A 53 9.56 -6.13 -5.19
C LYS A 53 9.91 -4.76 -5.77
N GLN A 54 8.95 -3.84 -5.90
CA GLN A 54 9.22 -2.52 -6.47
C GLN A 54 10.02 -1.62 -5.52
N GLN A 55 10.04 -1.92 -4.22
CA GLN A 55 10.76 -1.14 -3.20
C GLN A 55 10.50 0.38 -3.33
N LEU A 56 9.23 0.76 -3.37
CA LEU A 56 8.84 2.16 -3.52
C LEU A 56 9.28 2.97 -2.29
N SER A 57 10.31 3.79 -2.47
CA SER A 57 10.84 4.63 -1.39
C SER A 57 9.78 5.58 -0.84
N GLY A 58 9.65 5.60 0.49
CA GLY A 58 8.67 6.42 1.19
C GLY A 58 7.24 5.91 1.10
N VAL A 59 6.99 4.68 0.62
CA VAL A 59 5.66 4.08 0.60
C VAL A 59 5.70 2.79 1.41
N TYR A 60 4.83 2.68 2.40
CA TYR A 60 4.61 1.45 3.15
C TYR A 60 3.14 1.05 3.02
N VAL A 61 2.88 -0.23 2.79
CA VAL A 61 1.53 -0.76 2.58
C VAL A 61 1.40 -2.14 3.21
N MET A 62 0.25 -2.38 3.83
CA MET A 62 -0.15 -3.63 4.44
C MET A 62 -1.61 -3.94 4.08
N PRO A 63 -1.92 -5.12 3.52
CA PRO A 63 -3.30 -5.56 3.31
C PRO A 63 -4.02 -5.71 4.65
N SER A 64 -5.29 -5.32 4.70
CA SER A 64 -6.15 -5.50 5.87
C SER A 64 -6.24 -6.98 6.28
N ALA A 65 -6.36 -7.23 7.59
CA ALA A 65 -6.56 -8.57 8.12
C ALA A 65 -7.99 -9.06 7.84
N SER A 66 -8.96 -8.15 7.80
CA SER A 66 -10.38 -8.45 7.61
C SER A 66 -10.82 -8.49 6.14
N SER A 67 -10.10 -7.82 5.22
CA SER A 67 -10.46 -7.76 3.80
C SER A 67 -9.25 -7.66 2.87
N ALA A 68 -9.14 -8.60 1.92
CA ALA A 68 -8.09 -8.56 0.89
C ALA A 68 -8.20 -7.33 -0.06
N PHE A 69 -9.38 -6.70 -0.10
CA PHE A 69 -9.69 -5.56 -0.97
C PHE A 69 -9.33 -4.20 -0.36
N VAL A 70 -8.92 -4.17 0.90
CA VAL A 70 -8.60 -2.93 1.62
C VAL A 70 -7.14 -3.00 2.04
N TRP A 71 -6.30 -2.10 1.56
CA TRP A 71 -4.91 -2.04 1.98
C TRP A 71 -4.63 -0.72 2.69
N PHE A 72 -4.06 -0.80 3.89
CA PHE A 72 -3.63 0.36 4.65
C PHE A 72 -2.23 0.74 4.21
N GLY A 73 -1.97 2.03 4.09
CA GLY A 73 -0.67 2.52 3.72
C GLY A 73 -0.32 3.85 4.35
N VAL A 74 0.97 4.15 4.32
CA VAL A 74 1.52 5.45 4.70
C VAL A 74 2.50 5.92 3.63
N LEU A 75 2.38 7.19 3.29
CA LEU A 75 3.21 7.88 2.32
C LEU A 75 4.07 8.94 3.02
N PHE A 76 5.38 8.84 2.84
CA PHE A 76 6.39 9.75 3.35
C PHE A 76 6.92 10.63 2.23
N ILE A 77 6.66 11.93 2.33
CA ILE A 77 7.15 12.90 1.35
C ILE A 77 8.47 13.51 1.84
N ARG A 78 9.53 13.27 1.06
CA ARG A 78 10.90 13.66 1.42
C ARG A 78 11.37 15.00 0.84
N GLN A 79 10.67 15.55 -0.14
CA GLN A 79 11.08 16.77 -0.86
C GLN A 79 9.87 17.47 -1.49
N GLY A 80 10.04 18.73 -1.86
CA GLY A 80 9.00 19.55 -2.49
C GLY A 80 8.10 20.25 -1.47
N LEU A 81 6.98 20.81 -1.92
CA LEU A 81 6.09 21.63 -1.08
C LEU A 81 5.48 20.88 0.11
N TYR A 82 5.37 19.55 0.02
CA TYR A 82 4.84 18.68 1.06
C TYR A 82 5.93 17.94 1.84
N GLN A 83 7.18 18.38 1.77
CA GLN A 83 8.29 17.75 2.50
C GLN A 83 7.99 17.62 3.99
N GLY A 84 8.32 16.46 4.56
CA GLY A 84 8.00 16.11 5.95
C GLY A 84 6.61 15.53 6.14
N GLY A 85 5.76 15.58 5.12
CA GLY A 85 4.41 15.01 5.16
C GLY A 85 4.42 13.50 5.39
N VAL A 86 3.61 13.07 6.36
CA VAL A 86 3.31 11.68 6.67
C VAL A 86 1.82 11.47 6.50
N PHE A 87 1.42 10.76 5.45
CA PHE A 87 0.02 10.64 5.07
C PHE A 87 -0.45 9.20 5.14
N ARG A 88 -1.32 8.89 6.10
CA ARG A 88 -2.06 7.61 6.10
C ARG A 88 -3.10 7.62 4.99
N PHE A 89 -3.20 6.49 4.29
CA PHE A 89 -4.19 6.29 3.25
C PHE A 89 -4.73 4.87 3.29
N THR A 90 -5.92 4.71 2.72
CA THR A 90 -6.54 3.42 2.42
C THR A 90 -6.65 3.27 0.91
N LEU A 91 -6.08 2.19 0.38
CA LEU A 91 -6.29 1.75 -0.99
C LEU A 91 -7.47 0.78 -1.01
N ARG A 92 -8.51 1.10 -1.78
CA ARG A 92 -9.73 0.30 -1.94
C ARG A 92 -9.73 -0.32 -3.32
N ILE A 93 -9.70 -1.64 -3.36
CA ILE A 93 -9.60 -2.44 -4.57
C ILE A 93 -11.00 -2.97 -4.91
N PRO A 94 -11.49 -2.83 -6.16
CA PRO A 94 -12.80 -3.34 -6.53
C PRO A 94 -12.92 -4.86 -6.37
N GLU A 95 -14.11 -5.35 -5.98
CA GLU A 95 -14.37 -6.78 -5.78
C GLU A 95 -14.28 -7.62 -7.07
N ASN A 96 -14.39 -6.97 -8.23
CA ASN A 96 -14.22 -7.57 -9.54
C ASN A 96 -12.80 -7.43 -10.11
N TYR A 97 -11.79 -7.10 -9.29
CA TYR A 97 -10.39 -7.08 -9.72
C TYR A 97 -9.96 -8.42 -10.37
N PRO A 98 -9.11 -8.41 -11.42
CA PRO A 98 -8.54 -7.28 -12.14
C PRO A 98 -9.42 -6.78 -13.31
N ASP A 99 -10.63 -7.34 -13.48
CA ASP A 99 -11.54 -6.97 -14.56
C ASP A 99 -12.39 -5.72 -14.25
N GLY A 100 -12.30 -5.22 -13.01
CA GLY A 100 -12.98 -4.02 -12.54
C GLY A 100 -12.35 -2.68 -12.88
N ASP A 101 -12.87 -1.65 -12.21
CA ASP A 101 -12.41 -0.28 -12.34
C ASP A 101 -11.05 -0.04 -11.65
N CYS A 102 -10.51 1.17 -11.80
CA CYS A 102 -9.29 1.55 -11.13
C CYS A 102 -9.50 1.60 -9.60
N PRO A 103 -8.57 1.09 -8.78
CA PRO A 103 -8.63 1.23 -7.33
C PRO A 103 -8.67 2.69 -6.88
N ASP A 104 -9.37 2.94 -5.79
CA ASP A 104 -9.44 4.26 -5.16
C ASP A 104 -8.38 4.36 -4.07
N LEU A 105 -7.76 5.54 -3.94
CA LEU A 105 -6.83 5.85 -2.84
C LEU A 105 -7.37 7.04 -2.08
N VAL A 106 -7.63 6.83 -0.79
CA VAL A 106 -8.26 7.83 0.07
C VAL A 106 -7.34 8.14 1.25
N PHE A 107 -6.98 9.41 1.42
CA PHE A 107 -6.22 9.86 2.57
C PHE A 107 -7.13 10.01 3.79
N GLU A 108 -6.63 9.59 4.96
CA GLU A 108 -7.43 9.64 6.20
C GLU A 108 -7.51 11.06 6.78
N SER A 109 -6.43 11.83 6.64
CA SER A 109 -6.37 13.23 7.06
C SER A 109 -6.58 14.16 5.87
N PRO A 110 -7.23 15.32 6.07
CA PRO A 110 -7.46 16.27 4.99
C PRO A 110 -6.13 16.88 4.53
N ILE A 111 -5.83 16.71 3.25
CA ILE A 111 -4.63 17.23 2.61
C ILE A 111 -5.02 18.35 1.64
N PHE A 112 -4.44 19.54 1.83
CA PHE A 112 -4.67 20.65 0.91
C PHE A 112 -3.84 20.46 -0.37
N HIS A 113 -4.43 19.82 -1.39
CA HIS A 113 -3.76 19.49 -2.66
C HIS A 113 -4.73 19.58 -3.85
N PRO A 114 -4.33 20.10 -5.04
CA PRO A 114 -5.22 20.25 -6.20
C PRO A 114 -5.93 18.97 -6.67
N LEU A 115 -5.25 17.82 -6.56
CA LEU A 115 -5.74 16.52 -6.99
C LEU A 115 -6.45 15.70 -5.89
N ILE A 116 -6.59 16.23 -4.67
CA ILE A 116 -7.24 15.52 -3.56
C ILE A 116 -8.58 16.20 -3.30
N ASP A 117 -9.65 15.42 -3.23
CA ASP A 117 -10.96 15.91 -2.84
C ASP A 117 -10.92 16.41 -1.38
N PRO A 118 -11.28 17.67 -1.11
CA PRO A 118 -11.17 18.25 0.23
C PRO A 118 -12.17 17.68 1.25
N VAL A 119 -13.23 17.00 0.79
CA VAL A 119 -14.28 16.41 1.63
C VAL A 119 -14.05 14.92 1.85
N THR A 120 -13.79 14.17 0.77
CA THR A 120 -13.66 12.71 0.85
C THR A 120 -12.23 12.24 1.12
N GLY A 121 -11.22 13.06 0.79
CA GLY A 121 -9.81 12.68 0.82
C GLY A 121 -9.39 11.77 -0.34
N GLU A 122 -10.28 11.52 -1.31
CA GLU A 122 -9.97 10.72 -2.50
C GLU A 122 -8.98 11.47 -3.39
N LEU A 123 -7.90 10.78 -3.77
CA LEU A 123 -6.96 11.27 -4.78
C LEU A 123 -7.47 10.92 -6.17
N ASP A 124 -7.37 11.87 -7.11
CA ASP A 124 -7.66 11.65 -8.54
C ASP A 124 -6.63 10.72 -9.19
N ILE A 125 -6.74 9.42 -8.93
CA ILE A 125 -5.95 8.37 -9.58
C ILE A 125 -6.46 8.12 -10.99
N LYS A 126 -7.78 8.24 -11.20
CA LYS A 126 -8.49 7.89 -12.45
C LYS A 126 -8.00 8.72 -13.64
N ARG A 127 -7.50 9.95 -13.44
CA ARG A 127 -6.83 10.70 -14.52
C ARG A 127 -5.66 9.97 -15.18
N SER A 128 -4.92 9.16 -14.40
CA SER A 128 -3.76 8.41 -14.89
C SER A 128 -4.16 7.06 -15.48
N PHE A 129 -5.36 6.58 -15.16
CA PHE A 129 -5.87 5.27 -15.52
C PHE A 129 -7.30 5.36 -16.07
N LEU A 130 -7.49 6.11 -17.16
CA LEU A 130 -8.80 6.32 -17.80
C LEU A 130 -9.54 5.00 -18.08
N LYS A 131 -8.80 3.94 -18.37
CA LYS A 131 -9.31 2.57 -18.45
C LYS A 131 -8.37 1.63 -17.70
N TRP A 132 -8.89 0.93 -16.71
CA TRP A 132 -8.15 -0.13 -16.05
C TRP A 132 -7.97 -1.31 -17.00
N ARG A 133 -6.72 -1.78 -17.14
CA ARG A 133 -6.35 -2.87 -18.05
C ARG A 133 -5.64 -3.95 -17.26
N LYS A 134 -6.29 -5.11 -17.13
CA LYS A 134 -5.67 -6.31 -16.56
C LYS A 134 -4.33 -6.63 -17.24
N ASN A 135 -3.36 -7.10 -16.45
CA ASN A 135 -2.00 -7.44 -16.86
C ASN A 135 -1.13 -6.28 -17.39
N VAL A 136 -1.67 -5.06 -17.49
CA VAL A 136 -0.92 -3.85 -17.87
C VAL A 136 -0.78 -2.93 -16.66
N ASN A 137 -1.90 -2.75 -15.96
CA ASN A 137 -1.97 -1.93 -14.77
C ASN A 137 -1.84 -2.80 -13.52
N PHE A 138 -1.12 -2.30 -12.52
CA PHE A 138 -0.84 -3.00 -11.27
C PHE A 138 -1.02 -2.05 -10.08
N LEU A 139 -1.30 -2.59 -8.91
CA LEU A 139 -1.58 -1.77 -7.71
C LEU A 139 -0.40 -0.88 -7.31
N TRP A 140 0.84 -1.34 -7.54
CA TRP A 140 2.03 -0.53 -7.28
C TRP A 140 2.12 0.74 -8.14
N GLN A 141 1.52 0.74 -9.34
CA GLN A 141 1.49 1.92 -10.21
C GLN A 141 0.53 2.98 -9.68
N VAL A 142 -0.57 2.58 -9.02
CA VAL A 142 -1.48 3.49 -8.31
C VAL A 142 -0.71 4.22 -7.21
N LEU A 143 0.10 3.49 -6.43
CA LEU A 143 0.95 4.07 -5.37
C LEU A 143 2.04 4.99 -5.94
N LEU A 144 2.61 4.64 -7.10
CA LEU A 144 3.56 5.51 -7.80
C LEU A 144 2.88 6.81 -8.25
N CYS A 145 1.65 6.72 -8.78
CA CYS A 145 0.84 7.87 -9.16
C CYS A 145 0.55 8.77 -7.94
N ALA A 146 0.15 8.17 -6.81
CA ALA A 146 -0.08 8.91 -5.58
C ALA A 146 1.17 9.65 -5.10
N ARG A 147 2.31 8.97 -5.07
CA ARG A 147 3.59 9.62 -4.72
C ARG A 147 3.95 10.73 -5.70
N ARG A 148 3.75 10.52 -7.01
CA ARG A 148 4.06 11.51 -8.04
C ARG A 148 3.22 12.78 -7.88
N ALA A 149 1.96 12.67 -7.46
CA ALA A 149 1.08 13.84 -7.28
C ALA A 149 1.72 14.91 -6.38
N PHE A 150 2.43 14.50 -5.32
CA PHE A 150 3.12 15.40 -4.40
C PHE A 150 4.43 15.98 -4.93
N TYR A 151 5.09 15.30 -5.87
CA TYR A 151 6.33 15.79 -6.47
C TYR A 151 6.11 16.66 -7.71
N LYS A 152 5.02 16.39 -8.43
CA LYS A 152 4.62 17.14 -9.62
C LYS A 152 3.14 17.50 -9.47
N ILE A 153 2.91 18.71 -8.99
CA ILE A 153 1.57 19.27 -8.84
C ILE A 153 0.99 19.53 -10.24
N GLU A 154 -0.18 18.97 -10.49
CA GLU A 154 -0.96 19.17 -11.72
C GLU A 154 -2.25 19.91 -11.35
N THR A 155 -2.57 20.98 -12.09
CA THR A 155 -3.71 21.86 -11.80
C THR A 155 -4.84 21.74 -12.82
N GLN A 156 -4.65 20.94 -13.88
CA GLN A 156 -5.68 20.71 -14.90
C GLN A 156 -6.79 19.82 -14.33
N THR A 157 -8.04 20.25 -14.50
CA THR A 157 -9.26 19.58 -13.99
C THR A 157 -9.11 19.11 -12.53
N PRO A 158 -8.88 20.03 -11.57
CA PRO A 158 -8.55 19.67 -10.20
C PRO A 158 -9.78 19.20 -9.42
N LEU A 159 -9.59 18.31 -8.43
CA LEU A 159 -10.63 17.98 -7.44
C LEU A 159 -10.76 19.09 -6.38
N ASN A 160 -9.70 19.85 -6.15
CA ASN A 160 -9.71 21.04 -5.30
C ASN A 160 -9.37 22.29 -6.14
N PRO A 161 -10.39 23.01 -6.67
CA PRO A 161 -10.20 24.22 -7.45
C PRO A 161 -9.53 25.36 -6.69
N GLU A 162 -9.76 25.45 -5.37
CA GLU A 162 -9.12 26.47 -4.53
C GLU A 162 -7.60 26.24 -4.50
N ALA A 163 -7.16 25.01 -4.21
CA ALA A 163 -5.75 24.66 -4.18
C ALA A 163 -5.08 24.89 -5.54
N ALA A 164 -5.75 24.53 -6.65
CA ALA A 164 -5.24 24.80 -7.99
C ALA A 164 -5.08 26.29 -8.28
N THR A 165 -6.11 27.09 -7.95
CA THR A 165 -6.11 28.54 -8.16
C THR A 165 -5.01 29.21 -7.35
N LEU A 166 -4.86 28.85 -6.07
CA LEU A 166 -3.79 29.38 -5.22
C LEU A 166 -2.42 28.97 -5.74
N TYR A 167 -2.23 27.73 -6.20
CA TYR A 167 -0.95 27.31 -6.77
C TYR A 167 -0.54 28.13 -8.00
N GLU A 168 -1.50 28.49 -8.86
CA GLU A 168 -1.25 29.25 -10.09
C GLU A 168 -1.13 30.76 -9.86
N GLN A 169 -1.92 31.32 -8.95
CA GLN A 169 -2.07 32.78 -8.81
C GLN A 169 -1.42 33.35 -7.54
N ASN A 170 -1.31 32.56 -6.47
CA ASN A 170 -0.79 33.00 -5.17
C ASN A 170 -0.05 31.87 -4.42
N LEU A 171 1.16 31.57 -4.89
CA LEU A 171 1.97 30.47 -4.37
C LEU A 171 2.29 30.62 -2.87
N GLU A 172 2.40 31.85 -2.35
CA GLU A 172 2.68 32.07 -0.93
C GLU A 172 1.49 31.66 -0.06
N GLN A 173 0.26 32.03 -0.44
CA GLN A 173 -0.94 31.56 0.25
C GLN A 173 -1.13 30.05 0.11
N PHE A 174 -0.78 29.48 -1.05
CA PHE A 174 -0.77 28.02 -1.22
C PHE A 174 0.16 27.34 -0.23
N LYS A 175 1.41 27.82 -0.07
CA LYS A 175 2.37 27.27 0.89
C LYS A 175 1.86 27.34 2.33
N LEU A 176 1.21 28.44 2.72
CA LEU A 176 0.61 28.57 4.06
C LEU A 176 -0.47 27.50 4.29
N LYS A 177 -1.37 27.31 3.31
CA LYS A 177 -2.41 26.28 3.39
C LYS A 177 -1.84 24.86 3.43
N VAL A 178 -0.78 24.59 2.67
CA VAL A 178 -0.06 23.31 2.74
C VAL A 178 0.55 23.12 4.14
N ALA A 179 1.21 24.13 4.70
CA ALA A 179 1.80 24.04 6.04
C ALA A 179 0.75 23.80 7.13
N GLU A 180 -0.39 24.50 7.08
CA GLU A 180 -1.54 24.25 7.97
C GLU A 180 -2.03 22.80 7.87
N SER A 181 -2.16 22.30 6.64
CA SER A 181 -2.60 20.93 6.37
C SER A 181 -1.59 19.88 6.87
N LEU A 182 -0.28 20.12 6.69
CA LEU A 182 0.77 19.24 7.21
C LEU A 182 0.74 19.16 8.75
N ALA A 183 0.60 20.31 9.42
CA ALA A 183 0.49 20.35 10.88
C ALA A 183 -0.76 19.60 11.39
N SER A 184 -1.89 19.73 10.68
CA SER A 184 -3.10 18.97 10.99
C SER A 184 -2.89 17.46 10.81
N CYS A 185 -2.26 17.03 9.71
CA CYS A 185 -1.95 15.62 9.48
C CYS A 185 -1.03 15.04 10.56
N GLU A 186 -0.03 15.80 11.00
CA GLU A 186 0.89 15.38 12.05
C GLU A 186 0.18 15.17 13.40
N GLN A 187 -0.70 16.09 13.79
CA GLN A 187 -1.49 15.96 15.02
C GLN A 187 -2.38 14.71 14.99
N ARG A 188 -2.98 14.42 13.85
CA ARG A 188 -3.87 13.26 13.65
C ARG A 188 -3.13 11.95 13.45
N LEU A 189 -1.82 11.99 13.22
CA LEU A 189 -1.01 10.80 12.96
C LEU A 189 -1.07 9.79 14.11
N TYR A 190 -1.10 10.30 15.34
CA TYR A 190 -1.15 9.52 16.58
C TYR A 190 -2.58 9.17 17.03
N GLU A 191 -3.60 9.60 16.30
CA GLU A 191 -4.98 9.17 16.55
C GLU A 191 -5.11 7.68 16.24
N SER A 192 -5.89 6.99 17.07
CA SER A 192 -6.25 5.61 16.81
C SER A 192 -6.96 5.50 15.46
N PRO A 193 -6.62 4.51 14.63
CA PRO A 193 -7.32 4.23 13.38
C PRO A 193 -8.83 4.12 13.61
N ALA A 194 -9.60 4.51 12.61
CA ALA A 194 -11.06 4.42 12.66
C ALA A 194 -11.59 2.98 12.63
N THR A 195 -10.72 1.98 12.49
CA THR A 195 -11.06 0.56 12.32
C THR A 195 -10.38 -0.27 13.41
N ASP A 196 -11.03 -1.37 13.79
CA ASP A 196 -10.52 -2.40 14.71
C ASP A 196 -9.71 -3.49 13.96
N ASP A 197 -9.32 -3.22 12.71
CA ASP A 197 -8.50 -4.15 11.93
C ASP A 197 -7.08 -4.24 12.51
N SER A 198 -6.61 -5.47 12.77
CA SER A 198 -5.30 -5.71 13.38
C SER A 198 -4.12 -5.27 12.51
N HIS A 199 -4.32 -5.06 11.21
CA HIS A 199 -3.30 -4.53 10.29
C HIS A 199 -3.41 -3.03 10.06
N ALA A 200 -4.32 -2.33 10.74
CA ALA A 200 -4.40 -0.88 10.69
C ALA A 200 -3.09 -0.24 11.18
N LEU A 201 -2.67 0.86 10.56
CA LEU A 201 -1.40 1.50 10.88
C LEU A 201 -1.55 2.43 12.09
N HIS A 202 -0.90 2.05 13.20
CA HIS A 202 -0.82 2.84 14.43
C HIS A 202 0.55 3.50 14.56
N PHE A 203 0.56 4.83 14.73
CA PHE A 203 1.76 5.57 15.11
C PHE A 203 1.75 5.80 16.61
N LEU A 204 2.88 5.53 17.24
CA LEU A 204 3.10 5.83 18.65
C LEU A 204 4.07 7.01 18.76
N PRO A 205 3.82 7.94 19.69
CA PRO A 205 4.83 8.94 20.05
C PRO A 205 6.13 8.25 20.44
N TRP A 206 7.25 8.91 20.13
CA TRP A 206 8.55 8.42 20.56
C TRP A 206 8.65 8.42 22.10
N ASP A 207 9.02 7.28 22.68
CA ASP A 207 9.28 7.12 24.11
C ASP A 207 10.55 6.26 24.32
N SER A 208 11.27 6.53 25.42
CA SER A 208 12.43 5.78 25.92
C SER A 208 12.22 4.26 25.99
N THR A 209 10.99 3.80 26.22
CA THR A 209 10.64 2.36 26.22
C THR A 209 10.65 1.72 24.82
N VAL A 210 10.43 2.51 23.77
CA VAL A 210 10.58 2.08 22.36
C VAL A 210 12.05 1.89 22.02
N GLU A 211 12.92 2.76 22.54
CA GLU A 211 14.37 2.67 22.33
C GLU A 211 14.92 1.32 22.81
N GLU A 212 14.48 0.82 23.96
CA GLU A 212 14.88 -0.51 24.45
C GLU A 212 14.38 -1.64 23.53
N ARG A 213 13.12 -1.57 23.05
CA ARG A 213 12.54 -2.58 22.15
C ARG A 213 13.21 -2.61 20.77
N VAL A 214 13.63 -1.45 20.26
CA VAL A 214 14.35 -1.34 18.98
C VAL A 214 15.82 -1.70 19.15
N SER A 215 16.46 -1.26 20.24
CA SER A 215 17.87 -1.56 20.56
C SER A 215 18.11 -3.03 20.87
N GLN A 216 17.17 -3.71 21.53
CA GLN A 216 17.21 -5.17 21.73
C GLN A 216 17.11 -5.96 20.41
N ARG A 217 16.67 -5.34 19.31
CA ARG A 217 16.52 -5.97 17.98
C ARG A 217 17.71 -5.77 17.04
N HIS A 218 18.77 -5.05 17.44
CA HIS A 218 19.98 -4.85 16.63
C HIS A 218 20.99 -6.02 16.65
N ILE A 219 20.57 -7.27 16.39
CA ILE A 219 21.45 -8.35 15.88
C ILE A 219 20.63 -9.27 14.97
N LEU A 220 20.63 -9.01 13.67
CA LEU A 220 20.69 -10.05 12.62
C LEU A 220 21.10 -9.40 11.29
N ASP A 221 22.22 -8.67 11.33
CA ASP A 221 22.79 -8.00 10.16
C ASP A 221 23.62 -8.93 9.26
N LYS A 222 23.50 -10.26 9.39
CA LYS A 222 24.15 -11.20 8.46
C LYS A 222 23.26 -12.41 8.19
N VAL A 223 23.08 -12.64 6.88
CA VAL A 223 22.44 -13.79 6.21
C VAL A 223 20.96 -13.59 5.89
N LEU A 224 20.74 -12.96 4.73
CA LEU A 224 19.99 -13.49 3.60
C LEU A 224 18.88 -14.52 3.88
N ALA A 225 17.75 -14.24 3.25
CA ALA A 225 16.72 -15.18 2.79
C ALA A 225 15.49 -15.33 3.70
N HIS A 226 14.47 -14.57 3.29
CA HIS A 226 13.05 -14.91 3.37
C HIS A 226 12.39 -14.85 4.76
N SER A 227 11.42 -13.92 4.85
CA SER A 227 10.26 -13.97 5.75
C SER A 227 10.49 -13.48 7.19
N ARG A 228 10.06 -12.24 7.46
CA ARG A 228 8.88 -11.96 8.31
C ARG A 228 8.71 -10.47 8.59
N TYR A 229 7.47 -10.04 8.40
CA TYR A 229 6.95 -8.70 8.60
C TYR A 229 6.63 -8.50 10.09
N GLU A 230 7.20 -7.47 10.70
CA GLU A 230 6.63 -6.75 11.85
C GLU A 230 7.40 -5.42 11.99
N PHE A 231 6.91 -4.39 11.31
CA PHE A 231 7.47 -3.04 11.37
C PHE A 231 6.62 -2.18 12.29
N VAL A 232 7.10 -1.99 13.53
CA VAL A 232 6.74 -0.82 14.32
C VAL A 232 7.45 0.37 13.67
N ILE A 233 6.71 1.20 12.94
CA ILE A 233 7.27 2.40 12.31
C ILE A 233 7.37 3.49 13.40
N CYS A 234 8.50 3.51 14.13
CA CYS A 234 8.81 4.60 15.05
C CYS A 234 9.63 5.68 14.34
N PHE A 235 9.09 6.89 14.26
CA PHE A 235 9.79 8.06 13.72
C PHE A 235 10.65 8.73 14.79
N ARG A 236 11.93 8.91 14.47
CA ARG A 236 12.83 9.82 15.20
C ARG A 236 12.55 11.23 14.69
N HIS A 237 12.03 12.10 15.55
CA HIS A 237 12.04 13.54 15.30
C HIS A 237 13.49 14.04 15.43
N GLY A 238 14.21 14.05 14.31
CA GLY A 238 15.57 14.57 14.22
C GLY A 238 15.61 15.65 13.14
N ASN A 239 15.91 16.89 13.57
CA ASN A 239 16.09 18.07 12.73
C ASN A 239 16.82 17.74 11.41
N TRP A 240 16.09 17.88 10.30
CA TRP A 240 16.68 17.91 8.97
C TRP A 240 17.51 19.18 8.84
N SER A 241 18.84 19.04 8.91
CA SER A 241 19.79 20.11 8.62
C SER A 241 20.48 19.82 7.29
N ASN A 242 20.33 20.81 6.38
CA ASN A 242 20.93 21.05 5.06
C ASN A 242 21.31 19.87 4.16
#